data_AF-A0A350UDA4-F1
#
_entry.id   AF-A0A350UDA4-F1
#
_cell.length_a   1.000
_cell.length_b   1.000
_cell.length_c   1.000
_cell.angle_alpha   90.00
_cell.angle_beta   90.00
_cell.angle_gamma   90.00
#
_symmetry.space_group_name_H-M   'P 1'
#
loop_
_entity.id
_entity.type
_entity.pdbx_description
1 polymer ?
#
loop_
_entity_poly.entity_id
_entity_poly.type
_entity_poly.pdbx_seq_one_letter_code
_entity_poly.pdbx_strand_id
1 'polypeptide(L)'
;VYMPCATQNDVNINSAKKIASSGAKYYIEVANMPTTNDALSFLLEQKHMIVAPSKAVNAGGVATSALEMSQNSQRLSWSEAEVDEKLHTIMKNIHDNSAKAAEQNGLGYNLVAGANIAGFAKVADAMIAQGII
;
A
#
# COMPACT_ATOMS: atom_id res chain seq x y z
N VAL A 1 5.37 15.96 3.52
CA VAL A 1 4.70 14.67 3.19
C VAL A 1 3.28 15.01 2.76
N TYR A 2 2.75 14.38 1.71
CA TYR A 2 1.35 14.51 1.32
C TYR A 2 0.63 13.19 1.52
N MET A 3 -0.52 13.23 2.20
CA MET A 3 -1.34 12.07 2.53
C MET A 3 -2.81 12.37 2.18
N PRO A 4 -3.25 12.13 0.94
CA PRO A 4 -4.67 12.30 0.60
C PRO A 4 -5.50 11.17 1.24
N CYS A 5 -6.44 11.56 2.10
CA CYS A 5 -7.21 10.66 2.97
C CYS A 5 -8.73 10.79 2.82
N ALA A 6 -9.22 11.58 1.85
CA ALA A 6 -10.63 11.95 1.77
C ALA A 6 -11.40 11.15 0.70
N THR A 7 -11.30 11.56 -0.56
CA THR A 7 -12.15 11.04 -1.65
C THR A 7 -11.33 10.52 -2.83
N GLN A 8 -11.99 9.79 -3.71
CA GLN A 8 -11.40 9.37 -4.98
C GLN A 8 -11.09 10.59 -5.86
N ASN A 9 -10.00 10.51 -6.63
CA ASN A 9 -9.59 11.54 -7.61
C ASN A 9 -9.42 12.97 -7.03
N ASP A 10 -9.13 13.09 -5.74
CA ASP A 10 -8.86 14.36 -5.04
C ASP A 10 -7.60 15.06 -5.60
N VAL A 11 -6.58 14.29 -5.93
CA VAL A 11 -5.33 14.80 -6.52
C VAL A 11 -5.34 14.60 -8.04
N ASN A 12 -5.59 15.70 -8.76
CA ASN A 12 -5.46 15.79 -10.22
C ASN A 12 -4.05 16.28 -10.65
N ILE A 13 -3.82 16.37 -11.96
CA ILE A 13 -2.52 16.77 -12.54
C ILE A 13 -2.04 18.16 -12.07
N ASN A 14 -2.96 19.10 -11.84
CA ASN A 14 -2.61 20.44 -11.38
C ASN A 14 -2.12 20.40 -9.93
N SER A 15 -2.78 19.61 -9.09
CA SER A 15 -2.34 19.36 -7.71
C SER A 15 -1.00 18.60 -7.69
N ALA A 16 -0.83 17.59 -8.54
CA ALA A 16 0.40 16.82 -8.63
C ALA A 16 1.62 17.67 -9.01
N LYS A 17 1.48 18.59 -9.97
CA LYS A 17 2.52 19.55 -10.34
C LYS A 17 2.93 20.44 -9.17
N LYS A 18 1.94 20.97 -8.43
CA LYS A 18 2.18 21.79 -7.23
C LYS A 18 2.91 20.99 -6.15
N ILE A 19 2.50 19.75 -5.94
CA ILE A 19 3.11 18.83 -4.98
C ILE A 19 4.57 18.57 -5.35
N ALA A 20 4.86 18.23 -6.61
CA ALA A 20 6.22 17.99 -7.07
C ALA A 20 7.12 19.23 -6.92
N SER A 21 6.58 20.41 -7.24
CA SER A 21 7.31 21.68 -7.10
C SER A 21 7.53 22.12 -5.65
N SER A 22 6.76 21.58 -4.70
CA SER A 22 6.92 21.92 -3.27
C SER A 22 8.22 21.37 -2.65
N GLY A 23 8.93 20.49 -3.35
CA GLY A 23 10.09 19.78 -2.80
C GLY A 23 9.73 18.62 -1.87
N ALA A 24 8.45 18.25 -1.78
CA ALA A 24 8.03 17.11 -0.98
C ALA A 24 8.61 15.79 -1.51
N LYS A 25 9.28 15.05 -0.64
CA LYS A 25 9.84 13.73 -0.95
C LYS A 25 8.81 12.60 -0.92
N TYR A 26 7.74 12.73 -0.14
CA TYR A 26 6.82 11.63 0.13
C TYR A 26 5.39 11.98 -0.28
N TYR A 27 4.82 11.15 -1.14
CA TYR A 27 3.42 11.16 -1.55
C TYR A 27 2.81 9.79 -1.25
N ILE A 28 1.92 9.73 -0.26
CA ILE A 28 1.47 8.48 0.36
C ILE A 28 -0.06 8.43 0.26
N GLU A 29 -0.60 7.66 -0.67
CA GLU A 29 -2.05 7.55 -0.83
C GLU A 29 -2.68 6.81 0.36
N VAL A 30 -3.64 7.41 1.06
CA VAL A 30 -4.35 6.74 2.17
C VAL A 30 -5.79 6.40 1.77
N ALA A 31 -6.51 7.36 1.19
CA ALA A 31 -7.83 7.08 0.63
C ALA A 31 -7.74 6.07 -0.53
N ASN A 32 -8.86 5.43 -0.86
CA ASN A 32 -8.91 4.52 -2.00
C ASN A 32 -8.90 5.33 -3.31
N MET A 33 -7.92 5.08 -4.20
CA MET A 33 -7.73 5.78 -5.48
C MET A 33 -7.88 7.32 -5.38
N PRO A 34 -7.08 8.00 -4.53
CA PRO A 34 -7.24 9.44 -4.32
C PRO A 34 -6.62 10.27 -5.45
N THR A 35 -5.93 9.63 -6.39
CA THR A 35 -5.07 10.28 -7.38
C THR A 35 -5.50 9.82 -8.75
N THR A 36 -5.67 10.77 -9.68
CA THR A 36 -5.99 10.44 -11.06
C THR A 36 -4.78 9.77 -11.74
N ASN A 37 -5.02 8.91 -12.73
CA ASN A 37 -3.94 8.12 -13.36
C ASN A 37 -2.85 8.98 -14.00
N ASP A 38 -3.23 10.12 -14.60
CA ASP A 38 -2.31 11.10 -15.18
C ASP A 38 -1.45 11.79 -14.10
N ALA A 39 -2.06 12.15 -12.97
CA ALA A 39 -1.37 12.69 -11.81
C ALA A 39 -0.41 11.68 -11.20
N LEU A 40 -0.84 10.41 -11.05
CA LEU A 40 -0.01 9.34 -10.51
C LEU A 40 1.21 9.07 -11.41
N SER A 41 0.99 9.00 -12.72
CA SER A 41 2.06 8.81 -13.72
C SER A 41 3.08 9.94 -13.62
N PHE A 42 2.61 11.19 -13.57
CA PHE A 42 3.48 12.35 -13.40
C PHE A 42 4.29 12.31 -12.09
N LEU A 43 3.68 11.91 -10.97
CA LEU A 43 4.36 11.80 -9.67
C LEU A 43 5.42 10.69 -9.66
N LEU A 44 5.16 9.57 -10.35
CA LEU A 44 6.11 8.45 -10.47
C LEU A 44 7.34 8.79 -11.31
N GLU A 45 7.22 9.73 -12.25
CA GLU A 45 8.37 10.22 -13.04
C GLU A 45 9.32 11.11 -12.22
N GLN A 46 8.88 11.63 -11.06
CA GLN A 46 9.67 12.53 -10.23
C GLN A 46 10.71 11.75 -9.42
N LYS A 47 11.97 11.78 -9.86
CA LYS A 47 13.09 11.03 -9.23
C LYS A 47 13.32 11.32 -7.74
N HIS A 48 12.97 12.53 -7.27
CA HIS A 48 13.12 12.92 -5.87
C HIS A 48 11.94 12.49 -4.99
N MET A 49 10.89 11.92 -5.58
CA MET A 49 9.67 11.55 -4.88
C MET A 49 9.56 10.04 -4.67
N ILE A 50 8.94 9.68 -3.56
CA ILE A 50 8.52 8.32 -3.21
C ILE A 50 7.00 8.33 -3.20
N VAL A 51 6.41 7.48 -4.04
CA VAL A 51 4.98 7.29 -4.15
C VAL A 51 4.61 5.95 -3.52
N ALA A 52 3.77 5.96 -2.49
CA ALA A 52 3.24 4.75 -1.87
C ALA A 52 1.76 4.55 -2.23
N PRO A 53 1.36 3.37 -2.74
CA PRO A 53 0.02 3.12 -3.24
C PRO A 53 -0.99 2.90 -2.11
N SER A 54 -2.22 3.34 -2.34
CA SER A 54 -3.34 3.20 -1.39
C SER A 54 -3.54 1.77 -0.89
N LYS A 55 -3.52 0.79 -1.80
CA LYS A 55 -3.70 -0.65 -1.49
C LYS A 55 -2.75 -1.18 -0.39
N ALA A 56 -1.55 -0.60 -0.27
CA ALA A 56 -0.57 -1.00 0.73
C ALA A 56 -0.69 -0.16 2.00
N VAL A 57 -0.92 1.15 1.85
CA VAL A 57 -0.95 2.12 2.96
C VAL A 57 -2.20 1.95 3.82
N ASN A 58 -3.37 1.72 3.21
CA ASN A 58 -4.64 1.59 3.93
C ASN A 58 -5.00 0.15 4.31
N ALA A 59 -4.11 -0.81 4.03
CA ALA A 59 -4.28 -2.22 4.36
C ALA A 59 -4.49 -2.49 5.86
N GLY A 60 -4.13 -1.53 6.72
CA GLY A 60 -4.29 -1.63 8.17
C GLY A 60 -5.72 -1.94 8.61
N GLY A 61 -6.74 -1.35 7.96
CA GLY A 61 -8.14 -1.63 8.31
C GLY A 61 -8.52 -3.10 8.07
N VAL A 62 -8.17 -3.65 6.90
CA VAL A 62 -8.41 -5.06 6.57
C VAL A 62 -7.56 -5.98 7.43
N ALA A 63 -6.32 -5.59 7.74
CA ALA A 63 -5.45 -6.33 8.65
C ALA A 63 -6.07 -6.44 10.05
N THR A 64 -6.61 -5.34 10.60
CA THR A 64 -7.32 -5.39 11.89
C THR A 64 -8.58 -6.24 11.84
N SER A 65 -9.33 -6.26 10.72
CA SER A 65 -10.46 -7.19 10.55
C SER A 65 -10.02 -8.66 10.55
N ALA A 66 -8.86 -8.98 9.95
CA ALA A 66 -8.31 -10.34 10.02
C ALA A 66 -7.86 -10.73 11.45
N LEU A 67 -7.34 -9.77 12.21
CA LEU A 67 -7.03 -9.96 13.64
C LEU A 67 -8.31 -10.18 14.46
N GLU A 68 -9.40 -9.47 14.16
CA GLU A 68 -10.71 -9.68 14.78
C GLU A 68 -11.26 -11.09 14.49
N MET A 69 -11.21 -11.56 13.23
CA MET A 69 -11.60 -12.92 12.87
C MET A 69 -10.77 -13.98 13.62
N SER A 70 -9.49 -13.71 13.84
CA SER A 70 -8.58 -14.59 14.59
C SER A 70 -8.96 -14.68 16.07
N GLN A 71 -9.29 -13.54 16.69
CA GLN A 71 -9.79 -13.47 18.08
C GLN A 71 -11.12 -14.22 18.23
N ASN A 72 -12.06 -14.00 17.32
CA ASN A 72 -13.36 -14.69 17.29
C ASN A 72 -13.19 -16.22 17.18
N SER A 73 -12.27 -16.68 16.33
CA SER A 73 -11.98 -18.11 16.16
C SER A 73 -11.33 -18.73 17.42
N GLN A 74 -10.52 -17.96 18.15
CA GLN A 74 -9.89 -18.37 19.41
C GLN A 74 -10.79 -18.19 20.64
N ARG A 75 -11.91 -17.47 20.51
CA ARG A 75 -12.85 -17.12 21.59
C ARG A 75 -12.18 -16.37 22.75
N LEU A 76 -11.24 -15.49 22.41
CA LEU A 76 -10.54 -14.61 23.35
C LEU A 76 -10.46 -13.19 22.78
N SER A 77 -10.17 -12.24 23.64
CA SER A 77 -9.88 -10.86 23.26
C SER A 77 -8.43 -10.53 23.59
N TRP A 78 -7.73 -9.92 22.64
CA TRP A 78 -6.41 -9.37 22.85
C TRP A 78 -6.51 -7.96 23.45
N SER A 79 -5.46 -7.55 24.16
CA SER A 79 -5.29 -6.17 24.58
C SER A 79 -5.04 -5.26 23.36
N GLU A 80 -5.29 -3.97 23.55
CA GLU A 80 -4.97 -2.93 22.56
C GLU A 80 -3.50 -3.01 22.12
N ALA A 81 -2.58 -3.17 23.09
CA ALA A 81 -1.14 -3.25 22.82
C ALA A 81 -0.78 -4.46 21.93
N GLU A 82 -1.40 -5.62 22.16
CA GLU A 82 -1.18 -6.80 21.32
C GLU A 82 -1.72 -6.62 19.89
N VAL A 83 -2.84 -5.94 19.73
CA VAL A 83 -3.40 -5.63 18.41
C VAL A 83 -2.53 -4.62 17.67
N ASP A 84 -2.07 -3.57 18.36
CA ASP A 84 -1.20 -2.54 17.80
C ASP A 84 0.16 -3.10 17.37
N GLU A 85 0.80 -3.93 18.20
CA GLU A 85 2.08 -4.57 17.86
C GLU A 85 1.96 -5.46 16.61
N LYS A 86 0.88 -6.24 16.53
CA LYS A 86 0.59 -7.09 15.35
C LYS A 86 0.33 -6.23 14.12
N LEU A 87 -0.48 -5.18 14.24
CA LEU A 87 -0.76 -4.26 13.15
C LEU A 87 0.52 -3.58 12.65
N HIS A 88 1.35 -3.06 13.55
CA HIS A 88 2.62 -2.43 13.23
C HIS A 88 3.53 -3.39 12.45
N THR A 89 3.63 -4.63 12.91
CA THR A 89 4.40 -5.70 12.24
C THR A 89 3.85 -6.00 10.84
N ILE A 90 2.53 -6.10 10.69
CA ILE A 90 1.89 -6.33 9.39
C ILE A 90 2.19 -5.20 8.41
N MET A 91 2.03 -3.94 8.83
CA MET A 91 2.28 -2.78 7.96
C MET A 91 3.75 -2.68 7.54
N LYS A 92 4.68 -2.98 8.45
CA LYS A 92 6.11 -3.07 8.13
C LYS A 92 6.39 -4.17 7.10
N ASN A 93 5.81 -5.35 7.29
CA ASN A 93 5.96 -6.45 6.34
C ASN A 93 5.40 -6.11 4.96
N ILE A 94 4.26 -5.40 4.86
CA ILE A 94 3.69 -4.97 3.58
C ILE A 94 4.65 -4.04 2.84
N HIS A 95 5.24 -3.08 3.56
CA HIS A 95 6.24 -2.18 3.02
C HIS A 95 7.47 -2.94 2.51
N ASP A 96 8.07 -3.77 3.37
CA ASP A 96 9.32 -4.47 3.07
C ASP A 96 9.13 -5.48 1.93
N ASN A 97 7.99 -6.17 1.88
CA ASN A 97 7.65 -7.07 0.77
C ASN A 97 7.44 -6.30 -0.54
N SER A 98 6.82 -5.12 -0.50
CA SER A 98 6.63 -4.29 -1.70
C SER A 98 7.96 -3.79 -2.24
N ALA A 99 8.84 -3.28 -1.37
CA ALA A 99 10.18 -2.83 -1.75
C ALA A 99 11.01 -3.98 -2.33
N LYS A 100 11.02 -5.13 -1.66
CA LYS A 100 11.72 -6.33 -2.11
C LYS A 100 11.20 -6.84 -3.46
N ALA A 101 9.88 -6.90 -3.64
CA ALA A 101 9.28 -7.34 -4.90
C ALA A 101 9.64 -6.41 -6.07
N ALA A 102 9.64 -5.09 -5.84
CA ALA A 102 10.05 -4.13 -6.86
C ALA A 102 11.53 -4.28 -7.23
N GLU A 103 12.41 -4.42 -6.24
CA GLU A 103 13.85 -4.60 -6.43
C GLU A 103 14.16 -5.90 -7.18
N GLN A 104 13.54 -7.02 -6.80
CA GLN A 104 13.71 -8.32 -7.45
C GLN A 104 13.27 -8.33 -8.92
N ASN A 105 12.38 -7.42 -9.31
CA ASN A 105 11.91 -7.26 -10.69
C ASN A 105 12.63 -6.13 -11.44
N GLY A 106 13.72 -5.57 -10.88
CA GLY A 106 14.52 -4.53 -11.54
C GLY A 106 13.85 -3.16 -11.61
N LEU A 107 12.81 -2.91 -10.80
CA LEU A 107 12.05 -1.65 -10.80
C LEU A 107 12.55 -0.64 -9.75
N GLY A 108 13.64 -0.95 -9.05
CA GLY A 108 14.18 -0.13 -7.96
C GLY A 108 13.17 0.02 -6.82
N TYR A 109 13.09 1.22 -6.23
CA TYR A 109 12.20 1.51 -5.10
C TYR A 109 10.77 1.90 -5.52
N ASN A 110 10.17 1.15 -6.44
CA ASN A 110 8.81 1.41 -6.92
C ASN A 110 7.77 0.67 -6.06
N LEU A 111 7.30 1.31 -4.99
CA LEU A 111 6.31 0.71 -4.09
C LEU A 111 4.95 0.44 -4.77
N VAL A 112 4.59 1.19 -5.82
CA VAL A 112 3.34 1.00 -6.56
C VAL A 112 3.35 -0.34 -7.30
N ALA A 113 4.41 -0.59 -8.07
CA ALA A 113 4.60 -1.84 -8.78
C ALA A 113 4.88 -2.99 -7.80
N GLY A 114 5.73 -2.76 -6.81
CA GLY A 114 6.06 -3.74 -5.77
C GLY A 114 4.84 -4.30 -5.05
N ALA A 115 3.90 -3.43 -4.65
CA ALA A 115 2.66 -3.86 -4.01
C ALA A 115 1.77 -4.71 -4.94
N ASN A 116 1.73 -4.40 -6.23
CA ASN A 116 1.00 -5.22 -7.21
C ASN A 116 1.64 -6.60 -7.38
N ILE A 117 2.96 -6.64 -7.54
CA ILE A 117 3.72 -7.87 -7.74
C ILE A 117 3.59 -8.78 -6.53
N ALA A 118 3.83 -8.25 -5.32
CA ALA A 118 3.76 -9.01 -4.08
C ALA A 118 2.35 -9.58 -3.83
N GLY A 119 1.31 -8.77 -4.07
CA GLY A 119 -0.08 -9.21 -3.93
C GLY A 119 -0.47 -10.26 -4.97
N PHE A 120 -0.11 -10.02 -6.23
CA PHE A 120 -0.43 -10.92 -7.34
C PHE A 120 0.27 -12.27 -7.21
N ALA A 121 1.56 -12.30 -6.91
CA ALA A 121 2.34 -13.54 -6.81
C ALA A 121 1.72 -14.52 -5.81
N LYS A 122 1.34 -14.03 -4.61
CA LYS A 122 0.70 -14.87 -3.58
C LYS A 122 -0.63 -15.45 -4.04
N VAL A 123 -1.45 -14.69 -4.78
CA VAL A 123 -2.72 -15.16 -5.31
C VAL A 123 -2.48 -16.17 -6.45
N ALA A 124 -1.57 -15.87 -7.37
CA ALA A 124 -1.24 -16.73 -8.49
C ALA A 124 -0.71 -18.09 -8.04
N ASP A 125 0.21 -18.11 -7.05
CA ASP A 125 0.74 -19.36 -6.48
C ASP A 125 -0.37 -20.21 -5.85
N ALA A 126 -1.31 -19.58 -5.13
CA ALA A 126 -2.44 -20.27 -4.54
C ALA A 126 -3.40 -20.82 -5.61
N MET A 127 -3.67 -20.07 -6.68
CA MET A 127 -4.51 -20.51 -7.79
C MET A 127 -3.87 -21.71 -8.53
N ILE A 128 -2.57 -21.65 -8.81
CA ILE A 128 -1.83 -22.76 -9.45
C ILE A 128 -1.89 -24.01 -8.57
N ALA A 129 -1.71 -23.87 -7.26
CA ALA A 129 -1.76 -24.98 -6.31
C ALA A 129 -3.16 -25.61 -6.19
N GLN A 130 -4.22 -24.82 -6.35
CA GLN A 130 -5.60 -25.31 -6.29
C GLN A 130 -6.08 -25.95 -7.61
N GLY A 131 -5.36 -25.74 -8.71
CA GLY A 131 -5.71 -26.28 -10.02
C GLY A 131 -6.92 -25.56 -10.64
N ILE A 132 -7.57 -26.22 -11.61
CA ILE A 132 -8.77 -25.71 -12.26
C ILE A 132 -9.98 -26.17 -11.43
N ILE A 133 -10.59 -25.22 -10.72
CA ILE A 133 -11.78 -25.41 -9.89
C ILE A 133 -12.95 -24.55 -10.37
#